data_AF-A0A7V6QPH1-F1
#
_entry.id   AF-A0A7V6QPH1-F1
#
_cell.length_a   1.000
_cell.length_b   1.000
_cell.length_c   1.000
_cell.angle_alpha   90.00
_cell.angle_beta   90.00
_cell.angle_gamma   90.00
#
_symmetry.space_group_name_H-M   'P 1'
#
loop_
_entity.id
_entity.type
_entity.pdbx_description
1 polymer ?
#
loop_
_entity_poly.entity_id
_entity_poly.type
_entity_poly.pdbx_seq_one_letter_code
_entity_poly.pdbx_strand_id
1 'polypeptide(L)' 'MTDQTRVQLNLRVPIETVQMLDDIVEFYQKNTKFGRVYKGDVLADIIEKAHAAMVKQSHYSKQY' A
#
# COMPACT_ATOMS: atom_id res chain seq x y z
N MET A 1 0.75 18.28 19.25
CA MET A 1 1.68 17.13 19.35
C MET A 1 0.90 15.92 18.85
N THR A 2 0.95 15.55 17.58
CA THR A 2 2.13 15.15 16.78
C THR A 2 1.78 15.43 15.31
N ASP A 3 2.56 16.25 14.61
CA ASP A 3 2.50 16.28 13.13
C ASP A 3 2.88 14.88 12.64
N GLN A 4 1.87 14.08 12.33
CA GLN A 4 2.05 12.81 11.63
C GLN A 4 2.47 13.13 10.20
N THR A 5 3.75 13.38 10.04
CA THR A 5 4.41 13.87 8.83
C THR A 5 4.26 12.85 7.71
N ARG A 6 3.25 13.05 6.86
CA ARG A 6 3.20 12.41 5.55
C ARG A 6 4.44 12.82 4.77
N VAL A 7 5.21 11.84 4.29
CA VAL A 7 6.41 12.07 3.47
C VAL A 7 6.11 11.67 2.03
N GLN A 8 6.58 12.46 1.07
CA GLN A 8 6.50 12.09 -0.34
C GLN A 8 7.58 11.06 -0.67
N LEU A 9 7.18 9.98 -1.35
CA LEU A 9 8.11 8.97 -1.83
C LEU A 9 8.62 9.36 -3.22
N ASN A 10 9.91 9.65 -3.34
CA ASN A 10 10.56 9.89 -4.62
C ASN A 10 11.05 8.57 -5.21
N LEU A 11 10.25 7.97 -6.09
CA LEU A 11 10.52 6.66 -6.69
C LEU A 11 10.36 6.72 -8.20
N ARG A 12 11.15 5.90 -8.90
CA ARG A 12 10.96 5.59 -10.32
C ARG A 12 10.52 4.14 -10.44
N VAL A 13 9.38 3.92 -11.07
CA VAL A 13 8.81 2.59 -11.31
C VAL A 13 8.43 2.45 -12.78
N PRO A 14 8.32 1.22 -13.31
CA PRO A 14 7.75 0.98 -14.63
C PRO A 14 6.32 1.54 -14.74
N ILE A 15 5.91 1.94 -15.94
CA ILE A 15 4.59 2.53 -16.17
C ILE A 15 3.46 1.54 -15.84
N GLU A 16 3.71 0.26 -16.08
CA GLU A 16 2.80 -0.84 -15.79
C GLU A 16 2.51 -0.92 -14.29
N THR A 17 3.47 -0.57 -13.44
CA THR A 17 3.27 -0.54 -11.98
C THR A 17 2.30 0.56 -11.57
N VAL A 18 2.37 1.72 -12.22
CA VAL A 18 1.44 2.83 -11.97
C VAL A 18 0.03 2.46 -12.43
N GLN A 19 -0.09 1.82 -13.59
CA GLN A 19 -1.37 1.35 -14.13
C GLN A 19 -2.02 0.31 -13.23
N MET A 20 -1.26 -0.67 -12.75
CA MET A 20 -1.76 -1.65 -11.78
C MET A 20 -2.29 -0.98 -10.51
N LEU A 21 -1.61 0.05 -10.01
CA LEU A 21 -2.07 0.79 -8.84
C LEU A 21 -3.38 1.56 -9.12
N ASP A 22 -3.53 2.14 -10.31
CA ASP A 22 -4.77 2.80 -10.73
C ASP A 22 -5.95 1.81 -10.80
N ASP A 23 -5.74 0.62 -11.37
CA ASP A 23 -6.76 -0.44 -11.44
C ASP A 23 -7.21 -0.89 -10.03
N ILE A 24 -6.26 -1.03 -9.09
CA ILE A 24 -6.57 -1.38 -7.70
C ILE A 24 -7.37 -0.25 -7.02
N VAL A 25 -7.00 1.01 -7.24
CA VAL A 25 -7.75 2.17 -6.72
C VAL A 25 -9.16 2.17 -7.26
N GLU A 26 -9.35 1.92 -8.56
CA GLU A 26 -10.68 1.84 -9.17
C GLU A 26 -11.50 0.70 -8.57
N PHE A 27 -10.90 -0.48 -8.40
CA PHE A 27 -11.54 -1.61 -7.72
C PHE A 27 -11.99 -1.22 -6.30
N TYR A 28 -11.15 -0.55 -5.52
CA TYR A 28 -11.50 -0.13 -4.15
C TYR A 28 -12.60 0.92 -4.18
N GLN A 29 -12.54 1.88 -5.11
CA GLN A 29 -13.54 2.93 -5.27
C GLN A 29 -14.92 2.36 -5.61
N LYS A 30 -14.99 1.34 -6.49
CA LYS A 30 -16.26 0.66 -6.84
C LYS A 30 -16.88 -0.08 -5.66
N ASN A 31 -16.05 -0.62 -4.77
CA ASN A 31 -16.48 -1.37 -3.59
C ASN A 31 -16.69 -0.48 -2.34
N THR A 32 -16.32 0.79 -2.41
CA THR A 32 -16.47 1.75 -1.31
C THR A 32 -17.85 2.40 -1.36
N LYS A 33 -18.66 2.21 -0.31
CA LYS A 33 -20.03 2.74 -0.24
C LYS A 33 -20.10 4.27 -0.10
N PHE A 34 -19.11 4.87 0.57
CA PHE A 34 -19.06 6.32 0.80
C PHE A 34 -17.61 6.81 0.80
N GLY A 35 -17.38 7.96 0.19
CA GLY A 35 -16.06 8.62 0.18
C GLY A 35 -15.22 8.33 -1.06
N ARG A 36 -14.07 9.03 -1.13
CA ARG A 36 -13.09 8.91 -2.21
C ARG A 36 -11.94 8.03 -1.76
N VAL A 37 -11.52 7.12 -2.62
CA VAL A 37 -10.33 6.31 -2.42
C VAL A 37 -9.13 7.06 -3.00
N TYR A 38 -8.11 7.28 -2.18
CA TYR A 38 -6.88 7.95 -2.61
C TYR A 38 -5.79 6.93 -2.94
N LYS A 39 -5.05 7.22 -4.02
CA LYS A 39 -3.92 6.39 -4.47
C LYS A 39 -2.86 6.19 -3.39
N GLY A 40 -2.58 7.23 -2.59
CA GLY A 40 -1.62 7.16 -1.49
C GLY A 40 -2.07 6.18 -0.39
N ASP A 41 -3.35 6.18 -0.05
CA ASP A 41 -3.89 5.29 0.99
C ASP A 41 -3.88 3.83 0.52
N VAL A 42 -4.23 3.58 -0.74
CA VAL A 42 -4.16 2.24 -1.35
C VAL A 42 -2.72 1.73 -1.40
N LEU A 43 -1.77 2.57 -1.80
CA LEU A 43 -0.35 2.19 -1.82
C LEU A 43 0.17 1.86 -0.42
N ALA A 44 -0.20 2.66 0.59
CA ALA A 44 0.18 2.42 1.98
C ALA A 44 -0.36 1.06 2.47
N ASP A 45 -1.64 0.77 2.25
CA ASP A 45 -2.28 -0.51 2.62
C ASP A 45 -1.59 -1.72 1.95
N ILE A 46 -1.23 -1.61 0.67
CA ILE A 46 -0.48 -2.66 -0.04
C ILE A 46 0.88 -2.90 0.64
N ILE A 47 1.62 -1.83 0.96
CA ILE A 47 2.93 -1.91 1.60
C ILE A 47 2.81 -2.51 3.01
N GLU A 48 1.82 -2.09 3.79
CA GLU A 48 1.56 -2.62 5.14
C GLU A 48 1.27 -4.13 5.11
N LYS A 49 0.42 -4.58 4.19
CA LYS A 49 0.11 -6.00 3.99
C LYS A 49 1.36 -6.80 3.58
N ALA A 50 2.16 -6.28 2.65
CA ALA A 50 3.40 -6.91 2.21
C ALA A 50 4.41 -7.00 3.36
N HIS A 51 4.57 -5.93 4.14
CA HIS A 51 5.44 -5.89 5.31
C HIS A 51 5.00 -6.90 6.37
N ALA A 52 3.71 -6.95 6.68
CA ALA A 52 3.15 -7.92 7.63
C ALA A 52 3.40 -9.37 7.18
N ALA A 53 3.27 -9.67 5.88
CA ALA A 53 3.59 -10.98 5.33
C ALA A 53 5.08 -11.33 5.46
N MET A 54 5.98 -10.38 5.14
CA MET A 54 7.43 -10.53 5.28
C MET A 54 7.84 -10.80 6.73
N VAL A 55 7.29 -10.05 7.68
CA VAL A 55 7.55 -10.23 9.12
C VAL A 55 7.13 -11.63 9.56
N LYS A 56 5.92 -12.09 9.17
CA LYS A 56 5.45 -13.45 9.48
C LYS A 56 6.40 -14.53 8.96
N GLN A 57 6.89 -14.40 7.73
CA GLN A 57 7.86 -15.36 7.16
C GLN A 57 9.20 -15.32 7.91
N SER A 58 9.67 -14.13 8.29
CA SER A 58 10.94 -13.93 8.98
C SER A 58 10.95 -14.52 10.40
N HIS A 59 9.83 -14.49 11.10
CA HIS A 59 9.67 -15.15 12.41
C HIS A 59 9.63 -16.68 12.28
N TYR A 60 9.06 -17.21 11.21
CA TYR A 60 9.03 -18.64 10.93
C TYR A 60 10.43 -19.21 10.66
N SER A 61 11.30 -18.41 10.04
CA SER A 61 12.70 -18.78 9.79
C SER A 61 13.60 -18.80 11.04
N LYS A 62 13.20 -18.19 12.16
CA LYS A 62 14.00 -18.14 13.40
C LYS A 62 13.67 -19.25 14.41
N GLN A 63 12.72 -20.14 14.11
CA GLN A 63 12.28 -21.22 15.01
C GLN A 63 12.90 -22.59 14.69
N TYR A 64 13.94 -22.66 13.87
CA TYR A 64 14.69 -23.90 13.58
C TYR A 64 16.15 -23.77 14.02
#